data_AF-A0A6N2MLY2-F1
#
_entry.id   AF-A0A6N2MLY2-F1
#
_cell.length_a   1.000
_cell.length_b   1.000
_cell.length_c   1.000
_cell.angle_alpha   90.00
_cell.angle_beta   90.00
_cell.angle_gamma   90.00
#
_symmetry.space_group_name_H-M   'P 1'
#
loop_
_entity.id
_entity.type
_entity.pdbx_description
1 polymer ?
#
loop_
_entity_poly.entity_id
_entity_poly.type
_entity_poly.pdbx_seq_one_letter_code
_entity_poly.pdbx_strand_id
1 'polypeptide(L)'
;MYARKGYELVKDLANGEKGQLQPFNVRRFVISCQCTQHYLELQALIRKMQEESVDVRETRNSDHYGALIHHLSLIRNKRCLMAYVHNRAEVIQNFAWKVGLELLELPEEIQEKLSPSEKNYFGKHSSALQSSCKA
;
A
#
# COMPACT_ATOMS: atom_id res chain seq x y z
N MET A 1 -14.71 8.30 -10.31
CA MET A 1 -14.42 8.28 -8.85
C MET A 1 -12.92 8.10 -8.66
N TYR A 2 -12.30 8.90 -7.78
CA TYR A 2 -10.88 8.76 -7.43
C TYR A 2 -10.59 7.43 -6.72
N ALA A 3 -9.30 7.10 -6.54
CA ALA A 3 -8.83 5.86 -5.89
C ALA A 3 -9.25 4.53 -6.56
N ARG A 4 -9.68 4.57 -7.83
CA ARG A 4 -10.03 3.36 -8.60
C ARG A 4 -8.86 2.38 -8.74
N LYS A 5 -7.65 2.89 -8.98
CA LYS A 5 -6.44 2.06 -9.10
C LYS A 5 -6.11 1.32 -7.81
N GLY A 6 -6.35 1.94 -6.65
CA GLY A 6 -6.21 1.30 -5.34
C GLY A 6 -7.22 0.16 -5.15
N TYR A 7 -8.47 0.37 -5.56
CA TYR A 7 -9.48 -0.70 -5.56
C TYR A 7 -9.09 -1.86 -6.47
N GLU A 8 -8.66 -1.59 -7.70
CA GLU A 8 -8.25 -2.62 -8.67
C GLU A 8 -7.07 -3.44 -8.12
N LEU A 9 -6.12 -2.80 -7.42
CA LEU A 9 -5.00 -3.50 -6.77
C LEU A 9 -5.49 -4.52 -5.72
N VAL A 10 -6.42 -4.12 -4.85
CA VAL A 10 -6.98 -5.01 -3.83
C VAL A 10 -7.90 -6.06 -4.44
N LYS A 11 -8.65 -5.72 -5.50
CA LYS A 11 -9.50 -6.67 -6.23
C LYS A 11 -8.68 -7.78 -6.86
N ASP A 12 -7.59 -7.45 -7.53
CA ASP A 12 -6.72 -8.44 -8.16
C ASP A 12 -6.06 -9.35 -7.12
N LEU A 13 -5.69 -8.79 -5.97
CA LEU A 13 -5.21 -9.56 -4.83
C LEU A 13 -6.27 -10.55 -4.33
N ALA A 14 -7.52 -10.10 -4.20
CA ALA A 14 -8.64 -10.94 -3.73
C ALA A 14 -9.04 -12.04 -4.73
N ASN A 15 -8.80 -11.81 -6.03
CA ASN A 15 -9.05 -12.79 -7.08
C ASN A 15 -7.95 -13.86 -7.17
N GLY A 16 -6.79 -13.65 -6.56
CA GLY A 16 -5.71 -14.65 -6.51
C GLY A 16 -6.04 -15.81 -5.58
N GLU A 17 -5.42 -16.97 -5.83
CA GLU A 17 -5.53 -18.12 -4.94
C GLU A 17 -4.94 -17.80 -3.56
N LYS A 18 -5.66 -18.19 -2.49
CA LYS A 18 -5.23 -17.92 -1.11
C LYS A 18 -3.88 -18.58 -0.82
N GLY A 19 -2.91 -17.78 -0.40
CA GLY A 19 -1.57 -18.25 -0.07
C GLY A 19 -0.61 -18.32 -1.26
N GLN A 20 -1.09 -18.06 -2.49
CA GLN A 20 -0.22 -17.93 -3.65
C GLN A 20 0.29 -16.49 -3.78
N LEU A 21 1.61 -16.33 -3.90
CA LEU A 21 2.20 -15.03 -4.16
C LEU A 21 1.99 -14.65 -5.63
N GLN A 22 1.23 -13.58 -5.86
CA GLN A 22 1.12 -12.95 -7.18
C GLN A 22 2.40 -12.15 -7.50
N PRO A 23 2.75 -11.90 -8.77
CA PRO A 23 3.87 -11.02 -9.11
C PRO A 23 3.70 -9.61 -8.53
N PHE A 24 4.78 -9.00 -8.06
CA PHE A 24 4.73 -7.65 -7.50
C PHE A 24 4.31 -6.61 -8.56
N ASN A 25 3.17 -5.96 -8.35
CA ASN A 25 2.60 -5.04 -9.34
C ASN A 25 3.23 -3.62 -9.28
N VAL A 26 4.43 -3.48 -9.87
CA VAL A 26 5.15 -2.20 -9.96
C VAL A 26 4.35 -1.14 -10.72
N ARG A 27 3.61 -1.55 -11.77
CA ARG A 27 2.85 -0.62 -12.63
C ARG A 27 1.75 0.12 -11.88
N ARG A 28 1.17 -0.48 -10.84
CA ARG A 28 0.12 0.15 -10.03
C ARG A 28 0.65 0.97 -8.88
N PHE A 29 1.95 0.95 -8.58
CA PHE A 29 2.56 1.92 -7.65
C PHE A 29 2.51 3.37 -8.15
N VAL A 30 2.12 3.61 -9.41
CA VAL A 30 1.72 4.93 -9.95
C VAL A 30 0.53 5.56 -9.16
N ILE A 31 -0.13 4.81 -8.27
CA ILE A 31 -1.02 5.37 -7.25
C ILE A 31 -0.29 6.46 -6.42
N SER A 32 1.03 6.33 -6.20
CA SER A 32 1.81 7.36 -5.51
C SER A 32 1.74 8.71 -6.21
N CYS A 33 1.88 8.76 -7.53
CA CYS A 33 1.74 9.99 -8.31
C CYS A 33 0.33 10.60 -8.17
N GLN A 34 -0.71 9.77 -8.15
CA GLN A 34 -2.08 10.24 -7.92
C GLN A 34 -2.29 10.78 -6.50
N CYS A 35 -1.66 10.15 -5.50
CA CYS A 35 -1.67 10.65 -4.14
C CYS A 35 -0.94 12.00 -4.04
N THR A 36 0.20 12.16 -4.71
CA THR A 36 0.91 13.45 -4.75
C THR A 36 0.02 14.53 -5.36
N GLN A 37 -0.64 14.24 -6.48
CA GLN A 37 -1.56 15.20 -7.11
C GLN A 37 -2.69 15.62 -6.18
N HIS A 38 -3.40 14.66 -5.57
CA HIS A 38 -4.50 14.97 -4.66
C HIS A 38 -4.04 15.67 -3.38
N TYR A 39 -2.83 15.42 -2.92
CA TYR A 39 -2.24 16.14 -1.79
C TYR A 39 -1.99 17.61 -2.14
N LEU A 40 -1.45 17.90 -3.32
CA LEU A 40 -1.23 19.27 -3.78
C LEU A 40 -2.56 20.03 -3.99
N GLU A 41 -3.54 19.38 -4.60
CA GLU A 41 -4.89 19.94 -4.78
C GLU A 41 -5.57 20.25 -3.44
N LEU A 42 -5.49 19.31 -2.49
CA LEU A 42 -5.99 19.51 -1.13
C LEU A 42 -5.31 20.70 -0.45
N GLN A 43 -3.97 20.79 -0.56
CA GLN A 43 -3.22 21.88 0.04
C GLN A 43 -3.59 23.24 -0.57
N ALA A 44 -3.79 23.31 -1.88
CA ALA A 44 -4.23 24.53 -2.56
C ALA A 44 -5.61 24.98 -2.07
N LEU A 45 -6.57 24.06 -1.95
CA LEU A 45 -7.92 24.37 -1.46
C LEU A 45 -7.92 24.82 0.00
N ILE A 46 -7.11 24.18 0.86
CA ILE A 46 -6.97 24.59 2.26
C ILE A 46 -6.42 26.02 2.35
N ARG A 47 -5.39 26.35 1.56
CA ARG A 47 -4.80 27.71 1.53
C ARG A 47 -5.83 28.75 1.07
N LYS A 48 -6.55 28.47 -0.01
CA LYS A 48 -7.60 29.36 -0.53
C LYS A 48 -8.66 29.66 0.54
N MET A 49 -9.17 28.63 1.22
CA MET A 49 -10.17 28.81 2.28
C MET A 49 -9.62 29.60 3.49
N GLN A 50 -8.33 29.45 3.81
CA GLN A 50 -7.66 30.23 4.85
C GLN A 50 -7.53 31.71 4.48
N GLU A 51 -7.16 32.00 3.23
CA GLU A 51 -7.04 33.37 2.71
C GLU A 51 -8.39 34.10 2.68
N GLU A 52 -9.46 33.38 2.35
CA GLU A 52 -10.83 33.92 2.34
C GLU A 52 -11.45 34.02 3.75
N SER A 53 -10.72 33.68 4.81
CA SER A 53 -11.21 33.64 6.21
C SER A 53 -12.49 32.83 6.41
N VAL A 54 -12.68 31.78 5.60
CA VAL A 54 -13.88 30.95 5.63
C VAL A 54 -13.83 30.05 6.87
N ASP A 55 -14.83 30.17 7.75
CA ASP A 55 -15.00 29.21 8.84
C ASP A 55 -15.42 27.85 8.27
N VAL A 56 -14.49 26.90 8.30
CA VAL A 56 -14.65 25.52 7.82
C VAL A 56 -15.76 24.76 8.56
N ARG A 57 -16.10 25.16 9.79
CA ARG A 57 -17.14 24.52 10.60
C ARG A 57 -18.54 24.99 10.22
N GLU A 58 -18.67 26.27 9.89
CA GLU A 58 -19.97 26.88 9.58
C GLU A 58 -20.27 26.90 8.09
N THR A 59 -19.24 26.97 7.24
CA THR A 59 -19.38 27.18 5.80
C THR A 59 -18.99 25.94 5.01
N ARG A 60 -19.99 25.16 4.60
CA ARG A 60 -19.83 24.01 3.69
C ARG A 60 -19.92 24.45 2.23
N ASN A 61 -19.00 25.31 1.80
CA ASN A 61 -18.92 25.79 0.43
C ASN A 61 -18.38 24.70 -0.53
N SER A 62 -18.31 25.00 -1.82
CA SER A 62 -17.76 24.08 -2.84
C SER A 62 -16.33 23.63 -2.53
N ASP A 63 -15.51 24.54 -1.99
CA ASP A 63 -14.10 24.29 -1.73
C ASP A 63 -13.91 23.33 -0.55
N HIS A 64 -14.76 23.43 0.48
CA HIS A 64 -14.82 22.47 1.59
C HIS A 64 -15.09 21.05 1.07
N TYR A 65 -16.10 20.88 0.22
CA TYR A 65 -16.43 19.56 -0.34
C TYR A 65 -15.36 19.06 -1.31
N GLY A 66 -14.74 19.95 -2.09
CA GLY A 66 -13.58 19.61 -2.92
C GLY A 66 -12.42 19.07 -2.09
N ALA A 67 -12.04 19.78 -1.02
CA ALA A 67 -11.00 19.37 -0.09
C ALA A 67 -11.34 18.02 0.57
N LEU A 68 -12.59 17.83 1.00
CA LEU A 68 -13.06 16.57 1.59
C LEU A 68 -12.91 15.40 0.62
N ILE A 69 -13.26 15.57 -0.66
CA ILE A 69 -13.13 14.52 -1.67
C ILE A 69 -11.66 14.12 -1.87
N HIS A 70 -10.75 15.09 -1.97
CA HIS A 70 -9.31 14.80 -2.08
C HIS A 70 -8.77 14.09 -0.84
N HIS A 71 -9.14 14.55 0.35
CA HIS A 71 -8.73 13.94 1.62
C HIS A 71 -9.21 12.48 1.73
N LEU A 72 -10.49 12.21 1.46
CA LEU A 72 -11.05 10.87 1.48
C LEU A 72 -10.39 9.96 0.43
N SER A 73 -10.02 10.51 -0.73
CA SER A 73 -9.32 9.77 -1.78
C SER A 73 -7.92 9.34 -1.36
N LEU A 74 -7.19 10.21 -0.65
CA LEU A 74 -5.89 9.89 -0.07
C LEU A 74 -5.99 8.78 0.98
N ILE A 75 -6.94 8.89 1.92
CA ILE A 75 -7.16 7.86 2.95
C ILE A 75 -7.49 6.51 2.31
N ARG A 76 -8.35 6.51 1.29
CA ARG A 76 -8.73 5.29 0.58
C ARG A 76 -7.54 4.65 -0.12
N ASN A 77 -6.74 5.42 -0.85
CA ASN A 77 -5.52 4.92 -1.50
C ASN A 77 -4.51 4.39 -0.47
N LYS A 78 -4.29 5.10 0.64
CA LYS A 78 -3.42 4.65 1.74
C LYS A 78 -3.87 3.29 2.27
N ARG A 79 -5.17 3.12 2.55
CA ARG A 79 -5.73 1.87 3.04
C ARG A 79 -5.54 0.73 2.03
N CYS A 80 -5.82 0.96 0.75
CA CYS A 80 -5.64 -0.05 -0.30
C CYS A 80 -4.17 -0.48 -0.46
N LEU A 81 -3.24 0.47 -0.44
CA LEU A 81 -1.80 0.17 -0.53
C LEU A 81 -1.30 -0.60 0.69
N MET A 82 -1.70 -0.17 1.90
CA MET A 82 -1.34 -0.87 3.13
C MET A 82 -1.90 -2.30 3.16
N ALA A 83 -3.16 -2.49 2.76
CA ALA A 83 -3.77 -3.82 2.69
C ALA A 83 -3.02 -4.74 1.71
N TYR A 84 -2.63 -4.23 0.54
CA TYR A 84 -1.86 -4.98 -0.44
C TYR A 84 -0.48 -5.38 0.10
N VAL A 85 0.28 -4.44 0.66
CA VAL A 85 1.62 -4.71 1.21
C VAL A 85 1.55 -5.65 2.41
N HIS A 86 0.58 -5.45 3.32
CA HIS A 86 0.40 -6.30 4.49
C HIS A 86 0.11 -7.74 4.12
N ASN A 87 -0.87 -7.97 3.23
CA ASN A 87 -1.22 -9.32 2.81
C ASN A 87 -0.05 -10.04 2.14
N ARG A 88 0.74 -9.33 1.32
CA ARG A 88 1.95 -9.91 0.74
C ARG A 88 3.00 -10.24 1.79
N ALA A 89 3.20 -9.37 2.79
CA ALA A 89 4.11 -9.64 3.90
C ALA A 89 3.69 -10.89 4.68
N GLU A 90 2.39 -11.10 4.95
CA GLU A 90 1.89 -12.33 5.59
C GLU A 90 2.20 -13.58 4.76
N VAL A 91 1.99 -13.53 3.44
CA VAL A 91 2.33 -14.65 2.55
C VAL A 91 3.84 -14.94 2.58
N ILE A 92 4.67 -13.89 2.55
CA ILE A 92 6.14 -13.99 2.62
C ILE A 92 6.60 -14.60 3.94
N GLN A 93 6.03 -14.16 5.07
CA GLN A 93 6.32 -14.75 6.39
C GLN A 93 5.93 -16.22 6.43
N ASN A 94 4.78 -16.59 5.85
CA ASN A 94 4.34 -17.97 5.79
C ASN A 94 5.28 -18.87 4.98
N PHE A 95 5.99 -18.33 3.98
CA PHE A 95 7.01 -19.13 3.28
C PHE A 95 8.18 -19.51 4.17
N ALA A 96 8.57 -18.64 5.12
CA ALA A 96 9.65 -18.93 6.07
C ALA A 96 9.37 -20.20 6.88
N TRP A 97 8.09 -20.43 7.21
CA TRP A 97 7.63 -21.60 7.95
C TRP A 97 7.38 -22.85 7.08
N LYS A 98 6.99 -22.66 5.81
CA LYS A 98 6.59 -23.76 4.92
C LYS A 98 7.73 -24.35 4.10
N VAL A 99 8.66 -23.51 3.66
CA VAL A 99 9.72 -23.89 2.72
C VAL A 99 11.07 -23.92 3.41
N GLY A 100 11.35 -22.90 4.24
CA GLY A 100 12.62 -22.78 4.95
C GLY A 100 12.96 -21.32 5.23
N LEU A 101 14.01 -21.11 6.02
CA LEU A 101 14.41 -19.77 6.48
C LEU A 101 15.34 -19.09 5.47
N GLU A 102 15.91 -19.81 4.50
CA GLU A 102 16.83 -19.22 3.54
C GLU A 102 16.14 -18.85 2.22
N LEU A 103 16.55 -17.71 1.64
CA LEU A 103 15.97 -17.23 0.38
C LEU A 103 16.31 -18.16 -0.80
N LEU A 104 17.48 -18.82 -0.77
CA LEU A 104 17.89 -19.80 -1.78
C LEU A 104 17.02 -21.07 -1.78
N GLU A 105 16.35 -21.37 -0.68
CA GLU A 105 15.45 -22.53 -0.56
C GLU A 105 14.09 -22.26 -1.22
N LEU A 106 13.78 -20.99 -1.56
CA LEU A 106 12.56 -20.66 -2.30
C LEU A 106 12.70 -21.03 -3.78
N PRO A 107 11.67 -21.65 -4.40
CA PRO A 107 11.62 -21.85 -5.84
C PRO A 107 11.86 -20.56 -6.63
N GLU A 108 12.60 -20.65 -7.73
CA GLU A 108 12.99 -19.51 -8.56
C GLU A 108 11.76 -18.71 -9.03
N GLU A 109 10.65 -19.39 -9.32
CA GLU A 109 9.39 -18.77 -9.74
C GLU A 109 8.77 -17.87 -8.66
N ILE A 110 9.06 -18.12 -7.38
CA ILE A 110 8.63 -17.26 -6.26
C ILE A 110 9.62 -16.10 -6.10
N GLN A 111 10.91 -16.36 -6.25
CA GLN A 111 11.94 -15.33 -6.15
C GLN A 111 11.80 -14.24 -7.20
N GLU A 112 11.36 -14.57 -8.42
CA GLU A 112 11.09 -13.60 -9.48
C GLU A 112 9.88 -12.70 -9.19
N LYS A 113 8.90 -13.20 -8.42
CA LYS A 113 7.67 -12.46 -8.07
C LYS A 113 7.87 -11.46 -6.93
N LEU A 114 8.98 -11.57 -6.21
CA LEU A 114 9.33 -10.70 -5.08
C LEU A 114 10.05 -9.43 -5.56
N SER A 115 9.66 -8.29 -4.98
CA SER A 115 10.41 -7.05 -5.13
C SER A 115 11.72 -7.09 -4.32
N PRO A 116 12.73 -6.25 -4.66
CA PRO A 116 13.98 -6.19 -3.90
C PRO A 116 13.79 -5.86 -2.41
N SER A 117 12.83 -5.00 -2.09
CA SER A 117 12.47 -4.65 -0.71
C SER A 117 11.85 -5.83 0.04
N GLU A 118 11.04 -6.65 -0.63
CA GLU A 118 10.45 -7.86 -0.06
C GLU A 118 11.50 -8.96 0.18
N LYS A 119 12.50 -9.09 -0.71
CA LYS A 119 13.63 -10.00 -0.50
C LYS A 119 14.45 -9.59 0.74
N ASN A 120 14.72 -8.30 0.89
CA ASN A 120 15.39 -7.76 2.09
C ASN A 120 14.55 -8.01 3.36
N TYR A 121 13.23 -7.81 3.27
CA TYR A 121 12.31 -8.07 4.37
C TYR A 121 12.31 -9.55 4.80
N PHE A 122 12.24 -10.47 3.83
CA PHE A 122 12.31 -11.91 4.09
C PHE A 122 13.60 -12.28 4.81
N GLY A 123 14.76 -11.82 4.31
CA GLY A 123 16.06 -12.09 4.95
C GLY A 123 16.12 -11.62 6.41
N LYS A 124 15.66 -10.40 6.70
CA LYS A 124 15.58 -9.87 8.07
C LYS A 124 14.64 -10.68 8.96
N HIS A 125 13.49 -11.07 8.43
CA HIS A 125 12.52 -11.88 9.16
C HIS A 125 13.10 -13.26 9.51
N SER A 126 13.73 -13.92 8.54
CA SER A 126 14.39 -15.20 8.74
C SER A 126 15.52 -15.14 9.76
N SER A 127 16.38 -14.12 9.72
CA SER A 127 17.43 -13.95 10.74
C SER A 127 16.86 -13.74 12.14
N ALA A 128 15.77 -12.97 12.26
CA ALA A 128 15.08 -12.79 13.54
C ALA A 128 14.49 -14.11 14.04
N LEU A 129 13.85 -14.90 13.18
CA LEU A 129 13.33 -16.23 13.53
C LEU A 129 14.46 -17.17 13.99
N GLN A 130 15.56 -17.24 13.25
CA GLN A 130 16.73 -18.04 13.64
C GLN A 130 17.29 -17.65 15.01
N SER A 131 17.33 -16.34 15.34
CA SER A 131 17.76 -15.90 16.66
C SER A 131 16.76 -16.31 17.76
N SER A 132 15.46 -16.27 17.49
CA SER A 132 14.43 -16.64 18.47
C SER A 132 14.39 -18.14 18.77
N CYS A 133 14.71 -19.00 17.80
CA CYS A 133 14.74 -20.46 18.01
C CYS A 133 16.01 -20.96 18.70
N LYS A 134 17.03 -20.11 18.88
CA LYS A 134 18.30 -20.45 19.55
C LYS A 134 18.33 -20.07 21.03
N ALA A 135 17.31 -19.38 21.52
CA ALA A 135 17.13 -19.02 22.94
C ALA A 135 16.28 -20.07 23.65
#